data_AF-A0A2G9MJ64-F1
#
_entry.id   AF-A0A2G9MJ64-F1
#
_cell.length_a   1.000
_cell.length_b   1.000
_cell.length_c   1.000
_cell.angle_alpha   90.00
_cell.angle_beta   90.00
_cell.angle_gamma   90.00
#
_symmetry.space_group_name_H-M   'P 1'
#
loop_
_entity.id
_entity.type
_entity.pdbx_description
1 polymer ?
#
loop_
_entity_poly.entity_id
_entity_poly.type
_entity_poly.pdbx_seq_one_letter_code
_entity_poly.pdbx_strand_id
1 'polypeptide(L)' 'MKQNFIWGHLPKKMMYQTYCVIFDYLLNSMKMAKDKEGKVGWIWNPKLVNKYLSKPHLRADS' A
#
# COMPACT_ATOMS: atom_id res chain seq x y z
N MET A 1 -9.87 -11.88 9.44
CA MET A 1 -10.10 -11.08 8.22
C MET A 1 -10.68 -9.72 8.62
N LYS A 2 -9.99 -8.61 8.39
CA LYS A 2 -10.59 -7.26 8.48
C LYS A 2 -10.27 -6.46 7.21
N GLN A 3 -10.74 -6.95 6.05
CA GLN A 3 -10.85 -6.15 4.82
C GLN A 3 -11.99 -5.12 4.89
N ASN A 4 -12.85 -5.23 5.90
CA ASN A 4 -14.13 -4.51 5.99
C ASN A 4 -13.99 -3.01 6.30
N PHE A 5 -12.87 -2.58 6.91
CA PHE A 5 -12.74 -1.18 7.30
C PHE A 5 -12.65 -0.27 6.08
N ILE A 6 -11.83 -0.60 5.08
CA ILE A 6 -11.69 0.23 3.87
C ILE A 6 -12.93 0.09 2.99
N TRP A 7 -13.44 -1.14 2.81
CA TRP A 7 -14.63 -1.41 2.01
C TRP A 7 -15.85 -0.58 2.45
N GLY A 8 -16.07 -0.45 3.76
CA GLY A 8 -17.19 0.33 4.30
C GLY A 8 -17.12 1.85 4.04
N HIS A 9 -15.95 2.39 3.68
CA HIS A 9 -15.76 3.82 3.40
C HIS A 9 -15.74 4.14 1.90
N LEU A 10 -15.86 3.13 1.03
CA LEU A 10 -15.85 3.34 -0.42
C LEU A 10 -17.21 3.86 -0.91
N PRO A 11 -17.23 4.60 -2.03
CA PRO A 11 -18.48 5.04 -2.64
C PRO A 11 -19.43 3.87 -2.89
N LYS A 12 -20.73 4.03 -2.59
CA LYS A 12 -21.75 2.97 -2.68
C LYS A 12 -21.86 2.29 -4.06
N LYS A 13 -21.40 2.94 -5.12
CA LYS A 13 -21.40 2.42 -6.50
C LYS A 13 -20.17 1.56 -6.84
N MET A 14 -19.23 1.38 -5.90
CA MET A 14 -18.02 0.62 -6.15
C MET A 14 -18.32 -0.87 -6.26
N MET A 15 -17.90 -1.48 -7.37
CA MET A 15 -17.99 -2.93 -7.55
C MET A 15 -16.91 -3.63 -6.73
N TYR A 16 -17.28 -4.73 -6.07
CA TYR A 16 -16.36 -5.51 -5.24
C TYR A 16 -15.16 -6.04 -6.05
N GLN A 17 -15.41 -6.50 -7.28
CA GLN A 17 -14.35 -6.97 -8.17
C GLN A 17 -13.32 -5.87 -8.47
N THR A 18 -13.76 -4.65 -8.75
CA THR A 18 -12.86 -3.51 -8.99
C THR A 18 -12.04 -3.19 -7.75
N TYR A 19 -12.64 -3.28 -6.56
CA TYR A 19 -11.90 -3.15 -5.31
C TYR A 19 -10.82 -4.22 -5.17
N CYS A 20 -11.11 -5.50 -5.43
CA CYS A 20 -10.11 -6.57 -5.39
C CYS A 20 -8.95 -6.32 -6.35
N VAL A 21 -9.23 -5.96 -7.61
CA VAL A 21 -8.20 -5.69 -8.62
C VAL A 21 -7.27 -4.55 -8.18
N ILE A 22 -7.84 -3.45 -7.67
CA ILE A 22 -7.05 -2.32 -7.16
C ILE A 22 -6.24 -2.71 -5.93
N PHE A 23 -6.84 -3.48 -5.02
CA PHE A 23 -6.20 -3.91 -3.79
C PHE A 23 -5.00 -4.81 -4.06
N ASP A 24 -5.16 -5.79 -4.97
CA ASP A 24 -4.08 -6.68 -5.40
C ASP A 24 -2.98 -5.91 -6.13
N TYR A 25 -3.34 -4.95 -6.99
CA TYR A 25 -2.37 -4.08 -7.65
C TYR A 25 -1.54 -3.27 -6.63
N LEU A 26 -2.16 -2.73 -5.60
CA LEU A 26 -1.47 -1.92 -4.58
C LEU A 26 -0.58 -2.77 -3.65
N LEU A 27 -0.96 -4.02 -3.38
CA LEU A 27 -0.11 -4.98 -2.68
C LEU A 27 1.10 -5.39 -3.54
N ASN A 28 0.86 -5.75 -4.81
CA ASN A 28 1.92 -6.18 -5.73
C ASN A 28 2.90 -5.06 -6.08
N SER A 29 2.44 -3.80 -6.14
CA SER A 29 3.30 -2.64 -6.34
C SER A 29 4.07 -2.19 -5.08
N MET A 30 4.01 -2.97 -4.00
CA MET A 30 4.64 -2.68 -2.71
C MET A 30 4.26 -1.32 -2.12
N LYS A 31 3.08 -0.80 -2.47
CA LYS A 31 2.55 0.43 -1.88
C LYS A 31 1.83 0.17 -0.57
N MET A 32 1.24 -1.01 -0.48
CA MET A 32 0.65 -1.56 0.73
C MET A 32 1.36 -2.85 1.12
N ALA A 33 1.42 -3.12 2.42
CA ALA A 33 1.92 -4.38 2.95
C ALA A 33 0.86 -5.04 3.82
N LYS A 34 0.86 -6.37 3.82
CA LYS A 34 0.02 -7.20 4.68
C LYS A 34 0.89 -7.88 5.73
N ASP A 35 0.55 -7.69 7.00
CA ASP A 35 1.18 -8.36 8.12
C ASP A 35 0.71 -9.83 8.24
N LYS A 36 1.43 -10.65 9.01
CA LYS A 36 1.12 -12.04 9.35
C LYS A 36 -0.27 -12.21 9.98
N GLU A 37 -0.77 -11.21 10.70
CA GLU A 37 -2.13 -11.18 11.25
C GLU A 37 -3.21 -10.81 10.21
N GLY A 38 -2.80 -10.52 8.97
CA GLY A 38 -3.69 -10.10 7.88
C GLY A 38 -4.15 -8.65 7.95
N LYS A 39 -3.47 -7.81 8.74
CA LYS A 39 -3.66 -6.35 8.77
C LYS A 39 -2.95 -5.73 7.58
N VAL A 40 -3.59 -4.75 6.93
CA VAL A 40 -3.02 -4.05 5.77
C VAL A 40 -2.65 -2.64 6.17
N GLY A 41 -1.41 -2.25 5.87
CA GLY A 41 -0.87 -0.92 6.13
C GLY A 41 -0.36 -0.28 4.85
N TRP A 42 -0.47 1.05 4.78
CA TRP A 42 0.14 1.84 3.72
C TRP A 42 1.63 2.06 4.04
N ILE A 43 2.52 1.65 3.14
CA ILE A 43 3.98 1.71 3.37
C ILE A 43 4.70 2.67 2.42
N TRP A 44 4.04 3.11 1.34
CA TRP A 44 4.66 4.00 0.37
C TRP A 44 4.62 5.48 0.79
N ASN A 45 5.80 6.05 1.04
CA ASN A 45 5.93 7.47 1.35
C ASN A 45 6.93 8.14 0.38
N PRO A 46 6.45 8.85 -0.67
CA PRO A 46 7.35 9.44 -1.67
C PRO A 46 8.25 10.54 -1.08
N LYS A 47 7.79 11.27 -0.07
CA LYS A 47 8.62 12.29 0.61
C LYS A 47 9.78 11.64 1.35
N LEU A 48 9.52 10.52 2.02
CA LEU A 48 10.54 9.77 2.75
C LEU A 48 11.55 9.13 1.79
N VAL A 49 11.06 8.51 0.70
CA VAL A 49 11.91 7.95 -0.35
C VAL A 49 12.82 9.03 -0.93
N ASN A 50 12.28 10.19 -1.31
CA ASN A 50 13.08 11.30 -1.83
C ASN A 50 14.12 11.80 -0.82
N LYS A 51 13.78 11.85 0.48
CA LYS A 51 14.70 12.26 1.55
C LYS A 51 15.88 11.29 1.71
N TYR A 52 15.66 9.98 1.54
CA TYR A 52 16.73 8.99 1.60
C TYR A 52 17.54 8.95 0.32
N LEU A 53 16.88 9.02 -0.84
CA LEU A 53 17.55 9.06 -2.14
C LEU A 53 18.40 10.33 -2.33
N SER A 54 18.07 11.46 -1.69
CA SER A 54 18.89 12.68 -1.75
C SER A 54 20.15 12.61 -0.88
N LYS A 55 20.32 11.55 -0.05
CA LYS A 55 21.49 11.34 0.80
C LYS A 55 22.37 10.22 0.24
N PRO A 56 23.49 10.54 -0.45
CA PRO A 56 24.31 9.56 -1.15
C PRO A 56 24.82 8.43 -0.26
N HIS A 57 25.19 8.73 0.99
CA HIS A 57 25.71 7.75 1.97
C HIS A 57 24.64 6.81 2.56
N LEU A 58 23.36 7.01 2.25
CA LEU A 58 22.26 6.12 2.66
C LEU A 58 21.70 5.33 1.47
N ARG A 59 22.26 5.53 0.27
CA ARG A 59 21.93 4.69 -0.88
C ARG A 59 22.54 3.32 -0.61
N ALA A 60 21.79 2.25 -0.88
CA ALA A 60 22.39 0.92 -0.91
C ALA A 60 23.34 0.92 -2.11
N ASP A 61 24.64 0.88 -1.83
CA ASP A 61 25.67 0.70 -2.85
C ASP A 61 25.35 -0.61 -3.58
N SER A 62 24.86 -0.49 -4.81
CA SER A 62 24.45 -1.60 -5.67
C SER A 62 25.57 -1.93 -6.65
#